data_AF-A0A7J4ENR3-F1
#
_entry.id   AF-A0A7J4ENR3-F1
#
_cell.length_a   1.000
_cell.length_b   1.000
_cell.length_c   1.000
_cell.angle_alpha   90.00
_cell.angle_beta   90.00
_cell.angle_gamma   90.00
#
_symmetry.space_group_name_H-M   'P 1'
#
loop_
_entity.id
_entity.type
_entity.pdbx_description
1 polymer ?
#
loop_
_entity_poly.entity_id
_entity_poly.type
_entity_poly.pdbx_seq_one_letter_code
_entity_poly.pdbx_strand_id
1 'polypeptide(L)'
;MQLYLRRGDIMEINERIFAKTIQVMNRHLPAKRKTLSELLKEENPRITGKDNSVNRISKKELNLLSSKIPESEWNRLKLPIIIEMTLDYATIRGKLECKIARSILKTKKGEENKIIIYMPEIRELRRALPTTTQYAFYLGIRY
;
A
#
# COMPACT_ATOMS: atom_id res chain seq x y z
N MET A 1 23.10 8.37 41.62
CA MET A 1 22.02 9.25 41.13
C MET A 1 21.37 8.56 39.92
N GLN A 2 20.37 7.71 40.15
CA GLN A 2 19.62 7.02 39.08
C GLN A 2 18.56 7.98 38.53
N LEU A 3 18.57 8.22 37.21
CA LEU A 3 17.54 8.96 36.50
C LEU A 3 16.24 8.13 36.50
N TYR A 4 15.35 8.41 37.46
CA TYR A 4 13.99 7.89 37.46
C TYR A 4 13.16 8.65 36.42
N LEU A 5 13.11 8.13 35.19
CA LEU A 5 12.12 8.53 34.19
C LEU A 5 10.72 8.16 34.72
N ARG A 6 9.78 9.11 34.72
CA ARG A 6 8.41 8.83 35.16
C ARG A 6 7.75 7.90 34.14
N ARG A 7 6.78 7.11 34.57
CA ARG A 7 6.05 6.16 33.71
C ARG A 7 5.44 6.84 32.45
N GLY A 8 5.06 8.11 32.56
CA GLY A 8 4.63 8.95 31.42
C GLY A 8 5.76 9.24 30.44
N ASP A 9 6.95 9.59 30.93
CA ASP A 9 8.13 9.84 30.09
C ASP A 9 8.55 8.57 29.33
N ILE A 10 8.45 7.40 29.97
CA ILE A 10 8.75 6.10 29.33
C ILE A 10 7.72 5.80 28.21
N MET A 11 6.44 6.13 28.44
CA MET A 11 5.38 5.92 27.47
C MET A 11 5.53 6.87 26.27
N GLU A 12 5.87 8.14 26.49
CA GLU A 12 6.18 9.11 25.43
C GLU A 12 7.45 8.75 24.65
N ILE A 13 8.51 8.30 25.34
CA ILE A 13 9.74 7.82 24.69
C ILE A 13 9.43 6.63 23.79
N ASN A 14 8.61 5.68 24.27
CA ASN A 14 8.17 4.54 23.48
C ASN A 14 7.39 4.99 22.25
N GLU A 15 6.40 5.88 22.39
CA GLU A 15 5.63 6.40 21.25
C GLU A 15 6.52 7.08 20.21
N ARG A 16 7.49 7.90 20.63
CA ARG A 16 8.44 8.55 19.71
C ARG A 16 9.35 7.54 19.00
N ILE A 17 9.84 6.53 19.70
CA ILE A 17 10.66 5.47 19.10
C ILE A 17 9.82 4.68 18.10
N PHE A 18 8.59 4.28 18.46
CA PHE A 18 7.68 3.56 17.57
C PHE A 18 7.30 4.37 16.33
N ALA A 19 6.98 5.66 16.50
CA ALA A 19 6.69 6.55 15.38
C ALA A 19 7.89 6.63 14.42
N LYS A 20 9.12 6.76 14.94
CA LYS A 20 10.34 6.73 14.13
C LYS A 20 10.52 5.38 13.43
N THR A 21 10.26 4.25 14.11
CA THR A 21 10.34 2.92 13.50
C THR A 21 9.36 2.77 12.35
N ILE A 22 8.10 3.19 12.51
CA ILE A 22 7.10 3.18 11.43
C ILE A 22 7.53 4.08 10.27
N GLN A 23 8.03 5.28 10.57
CA GLN A 23 8.54 6.20 9.55
C GLN A 23 9.68 5.55 8.77
N VAL A 24 10.61 4.88 9.45
CA VAL A 24 11.73 4.14 8.87
C VAL A 24 11.25 3.00 7.98
N MET A 25 10.28 2.21 8.45
CA MET A 25 9.69 1.10 7.70
C MET A 25 8.93 1.56 6.46
N ASN A 26 8.40 2.79 6.46
CA ASN A 26 7.63 3.37 5.35
C ASN A 26 8.48 4.23 4.39
N ARG A 27 9.82 4.22 4.51
CA ARG A 27 10.71 5.00 3.63
C ARG A 27 10.65 4.59 2.17
N HIS A 28 10.36 3.32 1.89
CA HIS A 28 10.19 2.78 0.55
C HIS A 28 8.90 3.28 -0.13
N LEU A 29 7.92 3.79 0.62
CA LEU A 29 6.65 4.26 0.07
C LEU A 29 6.87 5.33 -1.00
N PRO A 30 5.98 5.41 -2.01
CA PRO A 30 6.13 6.35 -3.11
C PRO A 30 6.14 7.79 -2.62
N ALA A 31 7.12 8.59 -3.07
CA ALA A 31 7.11 10.03 -2.88
C ALA A 31 5.96 10.68 -3.64
N LYS A 32 5.71 10.19 -4.86
CA LYS A 32 4.58 10.57 -5.70
C LYS A 32 4.03 9.33 -6.41
N ARG A 33 2.73 9.09 -6.27
CA ARG A 33 2.01 8.07 -7.04
C ARG A 33 1.67 8.60 -8.43
N LYS A 34 1.74 7.73 -9.43
CA LYS A 34 1.32 7.99 -10.82
C LYS A 34 0.03 7.25 -11.12
N THR A 35 -0.77 7.76 -12.05
CA THR A 35 -1.96 7.10 -12.56
C THR A 35 -1.60 5.91 -13.45
N LEU A 36 -2.54 4.97 -13.63
CA LEU A 36 -2.37 3.87 -14.58
C LEU A 36 -2.12 4.40 -16.00
N SER A 37 -2.85 5.45 -16.41
CA SER A 37 -2.69 6.09 -17.73
C SER A 37 -1.29 6.67 -17.95
N GLU A 38 -0.72 7.36 -16.96
CA GLU A 38 0.65 7.88 -17.03
C GLU A 38 1.65 6.73 -17.20
N LEU A 39 1.52 5.67 -16.38
CA LEU A 39 2.45 4.54 -16.40
C LEU A 39 2.36 3.70 -17.67
N LEU A 40 1.18 3.57 -18.28
CA LEU A 40 1.00 2.86 -19.55
C LEU A 40 1.71 3.56 -20.72
N LYS A 41 1.85 4.89 -20.66
CA LYS A 41 2.53 5.70 -21.70
C LYS A 41 4.05 5.71 -21.54
N GLU A 42 4.57 5.31 -20.37
CA GLU A 42 6.00 5.28 -20.12
C GLU A 42 6.66 4.09 -20.84
N GLU A 43 7.74 4.37 -21.58
CA GLU A 43 8.57 3.31 -22.16
C GLU A 43 9.16 2.41 -21.08
N ASN A 44 9.56 2.99 -19.95
CA ASN A 44 10.16 2.32 -18.81
C ASN A 44 9.45 2.73 -17.50
N PRO A 45 8.25 2.17 -17.23
CA PRO A 45 7.38 2.60 -16.13
C PRO A 45 8.08 2.49 -14.78
N ARG A 46 8.06 3.56 -14.00
CA ARG A 46 8.74 3.61 -12.70
C ARG A 46 8.11 4.59 -11.71
N ILE A 47 8.32 4.31 -10.43
CA ILE A 47 7.87 5.16 -9.32
C ILE A 47 9.03 5.37 -8.35
N THR A 48 9.22 6.61 -7.91
CA THR A 48 10.28 6.97 -6.96
C THR A 48 9.75 6.91 -5.51
N GLY A 49 10.48 6.22 -4.64
CA GLY A 49 10.22 6.17 -3.19
C GLY A 49 10.63 7.45 -2.48
N LYS A 50 10.20 7.62 -1.22
CA LYS A 50 10.61 8.76 -0.37
C LYS A 50 12.10 8.76 -0.03
N ASP A 51 12.74 7.59 -0.11
CA ASP A 51 14.18 7.38 0.02
C ASP A 51 14.94 7.57 -1.31
N ASN A 52 14.30 8.12 -2.35
CA ASN A 52 14.82 8.22 -3.71
C ASN A 52 15.10 6.89 -4.41
N SER A 53 14.66 5.76 -3.84
CA SER A 53 14.71 4.47 -4.54
C SER A 53 13.84 4.51 -5.79
N VAL A 54 14.26 3.81 -6.86
CA VAL A 54 13.51 3.72 -8.12
C VAL A 54 12.91 2.33 -8.23
N ASN A 55 11.59 2.25 -8.11
CA ASN A 55 10.83 1.02 -8.26
C ASN A 55 10.33 0.90 -9.70
N ARG A 56 10.83 -0.09 -10.45
CA ARG A 56 10.34 -0.41 -11.79
C ARG A 56 8.97 -1.07 -11.69
N ILE A 57 8.07 -0.68 -12.59
CA ILE A 57 6.70 -1.20 -12.65
C ILE A 57 6.55 -2.09 -13.88
N SER A 58 6.00 -3.29 -13.68
CA SER A 58 5.79 -4.27 -14.73
C SER A 58 4.71 -3.82 -15.72
N LYS A 59 5.07 -3.72 -17.01
CA LYS A 59 4.08 -3.49 -18.09
C LYS A 59 3.00 -4.58 -18.13
N LYS A 60 3.36 -5.83 -17.81
CA LYS A 60 2.41 -6.94 -17.75
C LYS A 60 1.35 -6.71 -16.66
N GLU A 61 1.75 -6.21 -15.49
CA GLU A 61 0.82 -5.86 -14.42
C GLU A 61 -0.04 -4.65 -14.80
N LEU A 62 0.53 -3.63 -15.43
CA LEU A 62 -0.24 -2.47 -15.92
C LEU A 62 -1.32 -2.89 -16.93
N ASN A 63 -0.98 -3.78 -17.87
CA ASN A 63 -1.94 -4.33 -18.83
C ASN A 63 -3.01 -5.21 -18.17
N LEU A 64 -2.64 -5.95 -17.12
CA LEU A 64 -3.62 -6.68 -16.32
C LEU A 64 -4.59 -5.71 -15.62
N LEU A 65 -4.09 -4.63 -15.02
CA LEU A 65 -4.93 -3.63 -14.36
C LEU A 65 -5.86 -2.93 -15.36
N SER A 66 -5.34 -2.57 -16.53
CA SER A 66 -6.11 -1.90 -17.59
C SER A 66 -7.24 -2.79 -18.12
N SER A 67 -7.07 -4.12 -18.10
CA SER A 67 -8.12 -5.05 -18.47
C SER A 67 -9.19 -5.26 -17.38
N LYS A 68 -9.01 -4.74 -16.16
CA LYS A 68 -9.93 -4.92 -15.03
C LYS A 68 -10.82 -3.71 -14.74
N ILE A 69 -10.49 -2.56 -15.30
CA ILE A 69 -11.26 -1.32 -15.15
C ILE A 69 -11.42 -0.63 -16.52
N PRO A 70 -12.56 0.05 -16.77
CA PRO A 70 -12.74 0.81 -18.00
C PRO A 70 -11.69 1.92 -18.14
N GLU A 71 -11.37 2.28 -19.38
CA GLU A 71 -10.37 3.30 -19.72
C GLU A 71 -10.64 4.66 -19.06
N SER A 72 -11.92 5.02 -18.92
CA SER A 72 -12.35 6.24 -18.21
C SER A 72 -11.90 6.30 -16.74
N GLU A 73 -11.54 5.17 -16.13
CA GLU A 73 -11.04 5.09 -14.76
C GLU A 73 -9.50 5.07 -14.67
N TRP A 74 -8.76 4.96 -15.77
CA TRP A 74 -7.30 4.83 -15.76
C TRP A 74 -6.57 6.06 -15.18
N ASN A 75 -7.13 7.25 -15.37
CA ASN A 75 -6.60 8.49 -14.78
C ASN A 75 -6.91 8.62 -13.27
N ARG A 76 -7.75 7.75 -12.72
CA ARG A 76 -8.17 7.77 -11.31
C ARG A 76 -7.41 6.74 -10.47
N LEU A 77 -7.08 5.58 -11.06
CA LEU A 77 -6.28 4.56 -10.38
C LEU A 77 -4.84 5.02 -10.24
N LYS A 78 -4.43 5.40 -9.03
CA LYS A 78 -3.03 5.72 -8.71
C LYS A 78 -2.29 4.44 -8.31
N LEU A 79 -1.02 4.34 -8.65
CA LEU A 79 -0.16 3.18 -8.33
C LEU A 79 1.06 3.59 -7.49
N PRO A 80 1.61 2.67 -6.70
CA PRO A 80 1.10 1.32 -6.44
C PRO A 80 -0.18 1.33 -5.58
N ILE A 81 -0.96 0.24 -5.61
CA ILE A 81 -2.04 -0.02 -4.66
C ILE A 81 -1.43 -0.26 -3.29
N ILE A 82 -1.87 0.50 -2.29
CA ILE A 82 -1.32 0.43 -0.94
C ILE A 82 -2.05 -0.65 -0.15
N ILE A 83 -1.28 -1.60 0.37
CA ILE A 83 -1.71 -2.64 1.32
C ILE A 83 -1.36 -2.11 2.71
N GLU A 84 -2.35 -1.62 3.43
CA GLU A 84 -2.20 -1.05 4.78
C GLU A 84 -2.10 -2.17 5.80
N MET A 85 -0.88 -2.45 6.28
CA MET A 85 -0.60 -3.50 7.25
C MET A 85 -0.86 -3.01 8.68
N THR A 86 -1.61 -3.81 9.42
CA THR A 86 -1.68 -3.78 10.89
C THR A 86 -1.04 -5.05 11.44
N LEU A 87 -1.08 -5.24 12.77
CA LEU A 87 -0.58 -6.47 13.40
C LEU A 87 -1.42 -7.70 13.03
N ASP A 88 -2.74 -7.52 12.87
CA ASP A 88 -3.68 -8.65 12.76
C ASP A 88 -4.12 -8.91 11.32
N TYR A 89 -4.25 -7.86 10.51
CA TYR A 89 -4.75 -7.94 9.14
C TYR A 89 -4.19 -6.81 8.27
N ALA A 90 -4.45 -6.89 6.97
CA ALA A 90 -4.21 -5.79 6.05
C ALA A 90 -5.50 -5.23 5.48
N THR A 91 -5.49 -3.95 5.14
CA THR A 91 -6.61 -3.27 4.49
C THR A 91 -6.18 -2.70 3.16
N ILE A 92 -7.04 -2.78 2.15
CA ILE A 92 -6.94 -1.97 0.94
C ILE A 92 -8.10 -0.99 0.96
N ARG A 93 -7.80 0.28 0.67
CA ARG A 93 -8.77 1.37 0.63
C ARG A 93 -8.85 1.97 -0.76
N GLY A 94 -10.03 2.49 -1.10
CA GLY A 94 -10.34 3.11 -2.39
C GLY A 94 -11.21 2.21 -3.25
N LYS A 95 -12.19 2.82 -3.94
CA LYS A 95 -13.20 2.08 -4.72
C LYS A 95 -12.57 1.27 -5.86
N LEU A 96 -11.61 1.84 -6.59
CA LEU A 96 -10.93 1.16 -7.69
C LEU A 96 -9.97 0.10 -7.19
N GLU A 97 -9.17 0.43 -6.18
CA GLU A 97 -8.24 -0.48 -5.53
C GLU A 97 -8.95 -1.72 -4.98
N CYS A 98 -10.08 -1.52 -4.29
CA CYS A 98 -10.90 -2.61 -3.78
C CYS A 98 -11.55 -3.45 -4.88
N LYS A 99 -12.06 -2.81 -5.95
CA LYS A 99 -12.61 -3.52 -7.13
C LYS A 99 -11.57 -4.44 -7.77
N ILE A 100 -10.34 -3.94 -7.93
CA ILE A 100 -9.22 -4.72 -8.48
C ILE A 100 -8.82 -5.86 -7.54
N ALA A 101 -8.64 -5.57 -6.25
CA ALA A 101 -8.30 -6.57 -5.26
C ALA A 101 -9.34 -7.70 -5.22
N ARG A 102 -10.64 -7.37 -5.21
CA ARG A 102 -11.75 -8.34 -5.28
C ARG A 102 -11.71 -9.19 -6.54
N SER A 103 -11.43 -8.58 -7.69
CA SER A 103 -11.34 -9.30 -8.96
C SER A 103 -10.20 -10.32 -8.96
N ILE A 104 -9.05 -9.96 -8.38
CA ILE A 104 -7.87 -10.84 -8.29
C ILE A 104 -8.09 -11.96 -7.29
N LEU A 105 -8.61 -11.63 -6.11
CA LEU A 105 -8.87 -12.56 -5.01
C LEU A 105 -10.16 -13.39 -5.19
N LYS A 106 -10.91 -13.12 -6.26
CA LYS A 106 -12.20 -13.74 -6.57
C LYS A 106 -13.16 -13.73 -5.37
N THR A 107 -13.22 -12.59 -4.67
CA THR A 107 -13.99 -12.44 -3.42
C THR A 107 -14.99 -11.28 -3.49
N LYS A 108 -16.07 -11.40 -2.71
CA LYS A 108 -17.07 -10.34 -2.50
C LYS A 108 -16.97 -9.68 -1.12
N LYS A 109 -15.94 -10.01 -0.32
CA LYS A 109 -15.75 -9.49 1.04
C LYS A 109 -15.57 -7.95 1.06
N GLY A 110 -15.97 -7.34 2.18
CA GLY A 110 -15.74 -5.93 2.50
C GLY A 110 -16.74 -4.95 1.90
N GLU A 111 -16.53 -3.67 2.21
CA GLU A 111 -17.34 -2.52 1.76
C GLU A 111 -16.85 -1.98 0.41
N GLU A 112 -17.64 -1.16 -0.28
CA GLU A 112 -17.28 -0.66 -1.62
C GLU A 112 -15.85 -0.08 -1.70
N ASN A 113 -15.44 0.70 -0.70
CA ASN A 113 -14.17 1.43 -0.63
C ASN A 113 -13.16 0.86 0.38
N LYS A 114 -13.46 -0.28 1.03
CA LYS A 114 -12.58 -0.90 2.04
C LYS A 114 -12.69 -2.42 1.99
N ILE A 115 -11.57 -3.11 1.89
CA ILE A 115 -11.51 -4.58 2.04
C ILE A 115 -10.42 -4.96 3.05
N ILE A 116 -10.79 -5.83 3.99
CA ILE A 116 -9.87 -6.47 4.93
C ILE A 116 -9.43 -7.80 4.31
N ILE A 117 -8.11 -8.02 4.29
CA ILE A 117 -7.47 -9.22 3.74
C ILE A 117 -6.46 -9.75 4.75
N TYR A 118 -6.29 -11.08 4.77
CA TYR A 118 -5.33 -11.76 5.64
C TYR A 118 -4.15 -12.28 4.84
N MET A 119 -3.19 -12.90 5.52
CA MET A 119 -1.93 -13.37 4.92
C MET A 119 -2.11 -14.24 3.67
N PRO A 120 -3.09 -15.16 3.58
CA PRO A 120 -3.35 -15.93 2.36
C PRO A 120 -3.74 -15.04 1.18
N GLU A 121 -4.69 -14.13 1.37
CA GLU A 121 -5.13 -13.20 0.32
C GLU A 121 -4.02 -12.21 -0.07
N ILE A 122 -3.23 -11.72 0.88
CA ILE A 122 -2.06 -10.88 0.60
C ILE A 122 -1.09 -11.61 -0.34
N ARG A 123 -0.81 -12.90 -0.07
CA ARG A 123 0.09 -13.71 -0.90
C ARG A 123 -0.45 -13.87 -2.32
N GLU A 124 -1.74 -14.13 -2.48
CA GLU A 124 -2.38 -14.22 -3.79
C GLU A 124 -2.34 -12.90 -4.55
N LEU A 125 -2.66 -11.80 -3.87
CA LEU A 125 -2.61 -10.46 -4.47
C LEU A 125 -1.19 -10.10 -4.92
N ARG A 126 -0.18 -10.36 -4.09
CA ARG A 126 1.23 -10.09 -4.39
C ARG A 126 1.80 -11.00 -5.46
N ARG A 127 1.28 -12.22 -5.63
CA ARG A 127 1.61 -13.09 -6.77
C ARG A 127 1.13 -12.49 -8.08
N ALA A 128 -0.06 -11.89 -8.08
CA ALA A 128 -0.64 -11.27 -9.28
C ALA A 128 -0.03 -9.89 -9.59
N LEU A 129 0.23 -9.09 -8.56
CA LEU A 129 0.64 -7.69 -8.68
C LEU A 129 1.90 -7.35 -7.83
N PRO A 130 3.06 -7.99 -8.07
CA PRO A 130 4.25 -7.80 -7.25
C PRO A 130 4.88 -6.40 -7.37
N THR A 131 4.68 -5.66 -8.46
CA THR A 131 5.29 -4.33 -8.66
C THR A 131 4.27 -3.19 -8.59
N THR A 132 2.98 -3.46 -8.82
CA THR A 132 1.91 -2.45 -8.71
C THR A 132 1.21 -2.45 -7.35
N THR A 133 1.72 -3.17 -6.35
CA THR A 133 1.26 -3.12 -4.96
C THR A 133 2.42 -2.83 -4.02
N GLN A 134 2.14 -2.21 -2.87
CA GLN A 134 3.15 -1.90 -1.88
C GLN A 134 2.57 -1.88 -0.47
N TYR A 135 3.35 -2.36 0.51
CA TYR A 135 2.96 -2.34 1.92
C TYR A 135 3.19 -0.96 2.54
N ALA A 136 2.21 -0.48 3.30
CA ALA A 136 2.35 0.63 4.22
C ALA A 136 2.02 0.16 5.64
N PHE A 137 2.89 0.45 6.59
CA PHE A 137 2.71 0.06 7.99
C PHE A 137 2.07 1.19 8.78
N TYR A 138 1.06 0.90 9.59
CA TYR A 138 0.40 1.87 10.45
C TYR A 138 0.43 1.43 11.92
N LEU A 139 0.51 2.42 12.82
CA LEU A 139 0.31 2.21 14.25
C LEU A 139 -1.19 2.30 14.53
N GLY A 140 -1.80 1.21 15.00
CA GLY A 140 -3.18 1.20 15.52
C GLY A 140 -4.29 0.81 14.54
N ILE A 141 -5.41 0.35 15.12
CA ILE A 141 -6.64 -0.03 14.42
C ILE A 141 -7.29 1.24 13.89
N ARG A 142 -7.17 1.50 12.59
CA ARG A 142 -7.96 2.54 11.91
C ARG A 142 -9.35 1.97 11.62
N TYR A 143 -10.28 2.13 12.57
CA TYR A 143 -11.71 1.90 12.36
C TYR A 143 -12.17 2.65 11.10
#